data_AF-A0AA86PGL0-F1
#
_entry.id   AF-A0AA86PGL0-F1
#
_cell.length_a   1.000
_cell.length_b   1.000
_cell.length_c   1.000
_cell.angle_alpha   90.00
_cell.angle_beta   90.00
_cell.angle_gamma   90.00
#
_symmetry.space_group_name_H-M   'P 1'
#
loop_
_entity.id
_entity.type
_entity.pdbx_description
1 polymer ?
#
loop_
_entity_poly.entity_id
_entity_poly.type
_entity_poly.pdbx_seq_one_letter_code
_entity_poly.pdbx_strand_id
1 'polypeptide(L)'
;MSKKPINRIQPIQPKPCDDENPLIFRFPMKNNYLDLKYFQGEWETLNQDDNRQIELLQRENDKLAFEKENIKRQIAEAVKICCQLQGNIKKVIQTTQNMK
;
A
#
# COMPACT_ATOMS: atom_id res chain seq x y z
N MET A 1 -23.41 -2.56 78.39
CA MET A 1 -23.04 -1.70 77.24
C MET A 1 -22.88 -2.59 76.02
N SER A 2 -23.78 -2.46 75.03
CA SER A 2 -23.84 -3.33 73.85
C SER A 2 -22.92 -2.80 72.76
N LYS A 3 -21.87 -3.54 72.40
CA LYS A 3 -20.95 -3.16 71.31
C LYS A 3 -21.59 -3.54 69.98
N LYS A 4 -21.96 -2.55 69.16
CA LYS A 4 -22.40 -2.79 67.78
C LYS A 4 -21.24 -3.39 66.96
N PRO A 5 -21.48 -4.41 66.12
CA PRO A 5 -20.44 -4.97 65.27
C PRO A 5 -20.02 -3.96 64.19
N ILE A 6 -18.71 -3.82 64.00
CA ILE A 6 -18.12 -3.03 62.93
C ILE A 6 -18.32 -3.80 61.63
N ASN A 7 -19.11 -3.25 60.70
CA ASN A 7 -19.22 -3.78 59.34
C ASN A 7 -17.84 -3.68 58.68
N ARG A 8 -17.19 -4.84 58.52
CA ARG A 8 -15.93 -4.97 57.80
C ARG A 8 -16.21 -4.68 56.33
N ILE A 9 -15.77 -3.53 55.84
CA ILE A 9 -15.82 -3.21 54.40
C ILE A 9 -14.95 -4.28 53.71
N GLN A 10 -15.58 -5.13 52.90
CA GLN A 10 -14.86 -6.10 52.11
C GLN A 10 -14.01 -5.37 51.07
N PRO A 11 -12.78 -5.83 50.77
CA PRO A 11 -12.01 -5.28 49.67
C PRO A 11 -12.85 -5.40 48.40
N ILE A 12 -13.08 -4.27 47.72
CA ILE A 12 -13.64 -4.29 46.37
C ILE A 12 -12.62 -5.04 45.54
N GLN A 13 -12.93 -6.27 45.15
CA GLN A 13 -12.12 -6.98 44.17
C GLN A 13 -12.11 -6.11 42.91
N PRO A 14 -10.94 -5.79 42.34
CA PRO A 14 -10.91 -5.09 41.06
C PRO A 14 -11.72 -5.92 40.08
N LYS A 15 -12.76 -5.32 39.49
CA LYS A 15 -13.46 -5.96 38.38
C LYS A 15 -12.39 -6.30 37.33
N PRO A 16 -12.34 -7.54 36.82
CA PRO A 16 -11.53 -7.81 35.65
C PRO A 16 -11.95 -6.81 34.58
N CYS A 17 -10.98 -6.10 33.99
CA CYS A 17 -11.24 -5.24 32.86
C CYS A 17 -11.83 -6.13 31.77
N ASP A 18 -13.10 -5.94 31.43
CA ASP A 18 -13.77 -6.71 30.38
C ASP A 18 -12.96 -6.52 29.08
N ASP A 19 -12.41 -7.62 28.56
CA ASP A 19 -11.63 -7.72 27.32
C ASP A 19 -12.43 -7.36 26.05
N GLU A 20 -13.64 -6.80 26.17
CA GLU A 20 -14.56 -6.59 25.06
C GLU A 20 -14.52 -5.16 24.48
N ASN A 21 -13.85 -4.19 25.13
CA ASN A 21 -13.77 -2.81 24.65
C ASN A 21 -12.32 -2.30 24.56
N PRO A 22 -11.72 -2.28 23.36
CA PRO A 22 -10.38 -1.72 23.19
C PRO A 22 -10.38 -0.21 23.49
N LEU A 23 -9.34 0.29 24.18
CA LEU A 23 -9.18 1.75 24.33
C LEU A 23 -8.69 2.32 23.02
N ILE A 24 -9.40 3.32 22.47
CA ILE A 24 -9.04 3.98 21.23
C ILE A 24 -8.61 5.42 21.54
N PHE A 25 -7.39 5.78 21.16
CA PHE A 25 -6.83 7.12 21.28
C PHE A 25 -6.70 7.74 19.89
N ARG A 26 -7.36 8.88 19.68
CA ARG A 26 -7.35 9.60 18.41
C ARG A 26 -6.51 10.87 18.51
N PHE A 27 -5.45 10.96 17.72
CA PHE A 27 -4.55 12.11 17.66
C PHE A 27 -4.74 12.87 16.35
N PRO A 28 -4.96 14.19 16.37
CA PRO A 28 -5.00 14.99 15.15
C PRO A 28 -3.61 15.08 14.49
N MET A 29 -3.54 14.81 13.19
CA MET A 29 -2.37 14.99 12.32
C MET A 29 -2.64 16.10 11.29
N LYS A 30 -1.60 16.55 10.59
CA LYS A 30 -1.68 17.68 9.63
C LYS A 30 -2.75 17.50 8.54
N ASN A 31 -2.98 16.26 8.10
CA ASN A 31 -3.88 15.92 7.00
C ASN A 31 -4.92 14.83 7.35
N ASN A 32 -4.83 14.21 8.54
CA ASN A 32 -5.73 13.13 8.96
C ASN A 32 -5.72 12.97 10.49
N TYR A 33 -6.22 11.85 11.02
CA TYR A 33 -6.09 11.44 12.42
C TYR A 33 -5.26 10.15 12.51
N LEU A 34 -4.54 9.99 13.61
CA LEU A 34 -3.91 8.72 14.00
C LEU A 34 -4.78 8.08 15.09
N ASP A 35 -5.35 6.91 14.79
CA ASP A 35 -6.07 6.11 15.77
C ASP A 35 -5.14 5.02 16.32
N LEU A 36 -4.93 5.01 17.64
CA LEU A 36 -4.22 3.96 18.37
C LEU A 36 -5.21 3.12 19.16
N LYS A 37 -5.22 1.82 18.91
CA LYS A 37 -6.02 0.83 19.64
C LYS A 37 -5.13 0.13 20.65
N TYR A 38 -5.49 0.20 21.93
CA TYR A 38 -4.88 -0.63 22.95
C TYR A 38 -5.77 -1.84 23.20
N PHE A 39 -5.23 -3.03 22.95
CA PHE A 39 -5.93 -4.30 23.12
C PHE A 39 -4.94 -5.37 23.58
N GLN A 40 -5.31 -6.16 24.59
CA GLN A 40 -4.49 -7.27 25.11
C GLN A 40 -3.03 -6.91 25.49
N GLY A 41 -2.79 -5.69 25.97
CA GLY A 41 -1.45 -5.25 26.36
C GLY A 41 -0.61 -4.65 25.22
N GLU A 42 -1.14 -4.65 23.99
CA GLU A 42 -0.44 -4.17 22.80
C GLU A 42 -1.13 -2.94 22.20
N TRP A 43 -0.33 -2.10 21.54
CA TRP A 43 -0.78 -0.93 20.81
C TRP A 43 -0.79 -1.23 19.31
N GLU A 44 -1.96 -1.20 18.68
CA GLU A 44 -2.14 -1.35 17.23
C GLU A 44 -2.51 0.00 16.61
N THR A 45 -1.85 0.38 15.51
CA THR A 45 -2.25 1.52 14.69
C THR A 45 -3.45 1.15 13.82
N LEU A 46 -4.55 1.90 13.96
CA LEU A 46 -5.82 1.70 13.24
C LEU A 46 -5.88 2.48 11.91
N ASN A 47 -4.75 2.89 11.33
CA ASN A 47 -4.73 3.65 10.07
C ASN A 47 -5.10 2.77 8.86
N GLN A 48 -6.37 2.37 8.79
CA GLN A 48 -6.97 1.65 7.67
C GLN A 48 -6.91 2.47 6.37
N ASP A 49 -6.94 3.80 6.48
CA ASP A 49 -6.82 4.71 5.34
C ASP A 49 -5.42 4.68 4.72
N ASP A 50 -4.36 4.64 5.54
CA ASP A 50 -2.98 4.58 5.04
C ASP A 50 -2.71 3.22 4.39
N ASN A 51 -3.17 2.12 5.00
CA ASN A 51 -3.03 0.78 4.42
C ASN A 51 -3.78 0.66 3.08
N ARG A 52 -5.00 1.20 3.01
CA ARG A 52 -5.76 1.25 1.75
C ARG A 52 -5.07 2.12 0.70
N GLN A 53 -4.48 3.24 1.09
CA GLN A 53 -3.74 4.10 0.18
C GLN A 53 -2.46 3.41 -0.33
N ILE A 54 -1.76 2.67 0.53
CA ILE A 54 -0.60 1.84 0.16
C ILE A 54 -1.01 0.77 -0.86
N GLU A 55 -2.11 0.06 -0.64
CA GLU A 55 -2.62 -0.95 -1.59
C GLU A 55 -2.98 -0.34 -2.96
N LEU A 56 -3.61 0.84 -2.97
CA LEU A 56 -3.94 1.55 -4.19
C LEU A 56 -2.67 1.97 -4.96
N LEU A 57 -1.68 2.53 -4.26
CA LEU A 57 -0.41 2.93 -4.85
C LEU A 57 0.41 1.73 -5.36
N GLN A 58 0.36 0.59 -4.66
CA GLN A 58 0.99 -0.65 -5.13
C GLN A 58 0.35 -1.13 -6.44
N ARG A 59 -1.00 -1.15 -6.50
CA ARG A 59 -1.73 -1.54 -7.71
C ARG A 59 -1.42 -0.61 -8.89
N GLU A 60 -1.31 0.68 -8.64
CA GLU A 60 -0.94 1.66 -9.66
C GLU A 60 0.50 1.45 -10.15
N ASN A 61 1.44 1.19 -9.24
CA ASN A 61 2.82 0.84 -9.60
C ASN A 61 2.90 -0.42 -10.47
N ASP A 62 2.16 -1.47 -10.13
CA ASP A 62 2.13 -2.72 -10.91
C ASP A 62 1.58 -2.48 -12.31
N LYS A 63 0.51 -1.68 -12.43
CA LYS A 63 -0.05 -1.28 -13.72
C LYS A 63 0.97 -0.49 -14.55
N LEU A 64 1.62 0.50 -13.95
CA LEU A 64 2.65 1.31 -14.63
C LEU A 64 3.86 0.46 -15.04
N ALA A 65 4.27 -0.50 -14.22
CA ALA A 65 5.35 -1.43 -14.55
C ALA A 65 5.00 -2.30 -15.77
N PHE A 66 3.76 -2.79 -15.83
CA PHE A 66 3.26 -3.55 -16.98
C PHE A 66 3.22 -2.70 -18.26
N GLU A 67 2.66 -1.49 -18.18
CA GLU A 67 2.59 -0.56 -19.32
C GLU A 67 3.98 -0.18 -19.84
N LYS A 68 4.92 0.10 -18.92
CA LYS A 68 6.33 0.37 -19.26
C LYS A 68 6.96 -0.78 -20.03
N GLU A 69 6.73 -2.02 -19.59
CA GLU A 69 7.29 -3.20 -20.27
C GLU A 69 6.64 -3.45 -21.64
N ASN A 70 5.34 -3.17 -21.76
CA ASN A 70 4.65 -3.22 -23.05
C ASN A 70 5.20 -2.18 -24.04
N ILE A 71 5.38 -0.93 -23.61
CA ILE A 71 5.96 0.13 -24.44
C ILE A 71 7.38 -0.24 -24.89
N LYS A 72 8.21 -0.80 -23.99
CA LYS A 72 9.55 -1.27 -24.37
C LYS A 72 9.51 -2.32 -25.47
N ARG A 73 8.59 -3.28 -25.41
CA ARG A 73 8.40 -4.28 -26.48
C ARG A 73 8.01 -3.64 -27.81
N GLN A 74 7.05 -2.72 -27.78
CA GLN A 74 6.63 -1.98 -28.98
C GLN A 74 7.78 -1.18 -29.61
N ILE A 75 8.61 -0.53 -28.78
CA ILE A 75 9.81 0.17 -29.25
C ILE A 75 10.79 -0.80 -29.92
N ALA A 76 11.05 -1.96 -29.30
CA ALA A 76 11.96 -2.95 -29.86
C ALA A 76 11.47 -3.47 -31.24
N GLU A 77 10.16 -3.70 -31.38
CA GLU A 77 9.55 -4.09 -32.65
C GLU A 77 9.65 -2.98 -33.71
N ALA A 78 9.34 -1.74 -33.33
CA ALA A 78 9.48 -0.60 -34.24
C ALA A 78 10.91 -0.41 -34.73
N VAL A 79 11.91 -0.55 -33.83
CA VAL A 79 13.33 -0.50 -34.20
C VAL A 79 13.68 -1.61 -35.19
N LYS A 80 13.21 -2.84 -34.96
CA LYS A 80 13.43 -3.97 -35.88
C LYS A 80 12.89 -3.67 -37.27
N ILE A 81 11.67 -3.12 -37.36
CA ILE A 81 11.05 -2.73 -38.64
C ILE A 81 11.87 -1.64 -39.33
N CYS A 82 12.31 -0.62 -38.59
CA CYS A 82 13.16 0.45 -39.13
C CYS A 82 14.46 -0.10 -39.72
N CYS A 83 15.14 -1.02 -39.03
CA CYS A 83 16.36 -1.67 -39.55
C CYS A 83 16.10 -2.45 -40.84
N GLN A 84 14.98 -3.18 -40.92
CA GLN A 84 14.60 -3.92 -42.12
C GLN A 84 14.32 -2.98 -43.30
N LEU A 85 13.55 -1.92 -43.07
CA LEU A 85 13.26 -0.90 -44.09
C LEU A 85 14.55 -0.24 -44.59
N GLN A 86 15.45 0.13 -43.69
CA GLN A 86 16.74 0.70 -44.05
C GLN A 86 17.57 -0.26 -44.90
N GLY A 87 17.56 -1.56 -44.59
CA GLY A 87 18.20 -2.60 -45.39
C GLY A 87 17.59 -2.72 -46.79
N ASN A 88 16.27 -2.69 -46.90
CA ASN A 88 15.56 -2.74 -48.18
C ASN A 88 15.84 -1.50 -49.04
N ILE A 89 15.84 -0.31 -48.45
CA ILE A 89 16.19 0.94 -49.14
C ILE A 89 17.60 0.85 -49.73
N LYS A 90 18.59 0.38 -48.96
CA LYS A 90 19.96 0.19 -49.46
C LYS A 90 20.02 -0.74 -50.68
N LYS A 91 19.28 -1.86 -50.64
CA LYS A 91 19.20 -2.80 -51.77
C LYS A 91 18.60 -2.13 -53.01
N VAL A 92 17.49 -1.41 -52.87
CA VAL A 92 16.84 -0.69 -53.99
C VAL A 92 17.79 0.34 -54.60
N ILE A 93 18.47 1.13 -53.78
CA ILE A 93 19.47 2.11 -54.26
C ILE A 93 20.56 1.43 -55.07
N GLN A 94 21.12 0.33 -54.56
CA GLN A 94 22.20 -0.38 -55.23
C GLN A 94 21.76 -1.02 -56.55
N THR A 95 20.56 -1.61 -56.56
CA THR A 95 19.98 -2.18 -57.80
C THR A 95 19.77 -1.08 -58.85
N THR A 96 19.31 0.10 -58.42
CA THR A 96 19.09 1.25 -59.32
C THR A 96 20.39 1.80 -59.88
N GLN A 97 21.46 1.83 -59.08
CA GLN A 97 22.79 2.24 -59.53
C GLN A 97 23.38 1.27 -60.56
N ASN A 98 23.15 -0.03 -60.42
CA ASN A 98 23.64 -1.06 -61.34
C ASN A 98 22.88 -1.12 -62.68
N MET A 99 21.75 -0.42 -62.79
CA MET A 99 20.94 -0.33 -64.03
C MET A 99 21.26 0.92 -64.87
N LYS A 100 22.14 1.79 -64.40
CA LYS A 100 22.67 2.94 -65.14
C LYS A 100 24.04 2.63 -65.70
#